data_AF-A0A2J8PJG5-F1
#
_entry.id   AF-A0A2J8PJG5-F1
#
_cell.length_a   1.000
_cell.length_b   1.000
_cell.length_c   1.000
_cell.angle_alpha   90.00
_cell.angle_beta   90.00
_cell.angle_gamma   90.00
#
_symmetry.space_group_name_H-M   'P 1'
#
loop_
_entity.id
_entity.type
_entity.pdbx_description
1 polymer ?
#
loop_
_entity_poly.entity_id
_entity_poly.type
_entity_poly.pdbx_seq_one_letter_code
_entity_poly.pdbx_strand_id
1 'polypeptide(L)'
;MDDQSWKSEFYAQIASERLQAHGKERPQIICCPETGHCIDPPYFPPSRASVHAVLGEAIFYGGEPKAHSKAQVDAWQQIQTFFHKHLNGKKSVKHSKI
;
A
#
# COMPACT_ATOMS: atom_id res chain seq x y z
N MET A 1 7.27 -0.96 -8.49
CA MET A 1 6.57 0.34 -8.26
C MET A 1 7.38 1.49 -8.87
N ASP A 2 6.84 2.70 -8.94
CA ASP A 2 7.56 3.92 -9.37
C ASP A 2 7.56 4.98 -8.25
N ASP A 3 7.67 4.53 -6.99
CA ASP A 3 7.82 5.44 -5.85
C ASP A 3 9.21 6.08 -5.90
N GLN A 4 9.25 7.37 -6.23
CA GLN A 4 10.49 8.15 -6.32
C GLN A 4 10.80 8.90 -5.03
N SER A 5 9.92 8.86 -4.04
CA SER A 5 10.21 9.39 -2.71
C SER A 5 11.07 8.39 -1.96
N TRP A 6 10.56 7.16 -1.75
CA TRP A 6 11.23 6.13 -0.94
C TRP A 6 11.21 4.74 -1.61
N LYS A 7 12.01 3.81 -1.08
CA LYS A 7 12.06 2.42 -1.55
C LYS A 7 10.94 1.56 -0.96
N SER A 8 9.68 1.95 -1.16
CA SER A 8 8.50 1.32 -0.55
C SER A 8 8.41 -0.20 -0.78
N GLU A 9 8.69 -0.67 -1.99
CA GLU A 9 8.69 -2.10 -2.33
C GLU A 9 9.76 -2.89 -1.54
N PHE A 10 10.96 -2.32 -1.40
CA PHE A 10 12.03 -2.90 -0.60
C PHE A 10 11.68 -2.97 0.89
N TYR A 11 11.07 -1.91 1.44
CA TYR A 11 10.65 -1.89 2.84
C TYR A 11 9.52 -2.88 3.13
N ALA A 12 8.56 -3.03 2.22
CA ALA A 12 7.52 -4.04 2.33
C ALA A 12 8.11 -5.46 2.40
N GLN A 13 9.14 -5.73 1.58
CA GLN A 13 9.85 -7.00 1.59
C GLN A 13 10.59 -7.24 2.92
N ILE A 14 11.32 -6.25 3.45
CA ILE A 14 11.97 -6.35 4.77
C ILE A 14 10.94 -6.68 5.86
N ALA A 15 9.79 -5.99 5.87
CA ALA A 15 8.74 -6.24 6.86
C ALA A 15 8.19 -7.68 6.75
N SER A 16 7.97 -8.17 5.53
CA SER A 16 7.51 -9.54 5.25
C SER A 16 8.52 -10.60 5.71
N GLU A 17 9.80 -10.40 5.42
CA GLU A 17 10.88 -11.29 5.86
C GLU A 17 10.99 -11.30 7.38
N ARG A 18 10.91 -10.13 8.02
CA ARG A 18 10.96 -10.01 9.48
C ARG A 18 9.79 -10.74 10.15
N LEU A 19 8.58 -10.63 9.61
CA LEU A 19 7.41 -11.33 10.14
C LEU A 19 7.57 -12.85 10.05
N GLN A 20 7.98 -13.34 8.88
CA GLN A 20 8.16 -14.78 8.63
C GLN A 20 9.30 -15.37 9.47
N ALA A 21 10.41 -14.65 9.64
CA ALA A 21 11.52 -15.07 10.50
C ALA A 21 11.12 -15.24 11.97
N HIS A 22 10.01 -14.64 12.40
CA HIS A 22 9.46 -14.75 13.75
C HIS A 22 8.18 -15.60 13.80
N GLY A 23 7.97 -16.45 12.81
CA GLY A 23 6.87 -17.42 12.76
C GLY A 23 5.47 -16.81 12.58
N LYS A 24 5.39 -15.56 12.09
CA LYS A 24 4.12 -14.94 11.71
C LYS A 24 3.75 -15.31 10.28
N GLU A 25 2.45 -15.30 9.98
CA GLU A 25 1.96 -15.50 8.62
C GLU A 25 2.52 -14.42 7.68
N ARG A 26 2.78 -14.81 6.43
CA ARG A 26 3.28 -13.90 5.40
C ARG A 26 2.22 -12.82 5.11
N PRO A 27 2.57 -11.52 5.18
CA PRO A 27 1.62 -10.46 4.86
C PRO A 27 1.26 -10.46 3.37
N GLN A 28 0.09 -9.94 3.06
CA GLN A 28 -0.27 -9.64 1.67
C GLN A 28 0.46 -8.35 1.25
N ILE A 29 1.16 -8.41 0.11
CA ILE A 29 1.79 -7.26 -0.53
C ILE A 29 1.20 -7.13 -1.93
N ILE A 30 0.74 -5.93 -2.28
CA ILE A 30 0.21 -5.60 -3.60
C ILE A 30 1.13 -4.56 -4.21
N CYS A 31 1.88 -4.96 -5.24
CA CYS A 31 2.74 -4.06 -5.99
C CYS A 31 2.00 -3.56 -7.22
N CYS A 32 1.75 -2.25 -7.31
CA CYS A 32 1.18 -1.61 -8.48
C CYS A 32 2.34 -1.08 -9.37
N PRO A 33 2.52 -1.60 -10.60
CA PRO A 33 3.50 -1.06 -11.54
C PRO A 33 3.21 0.41 -11.87
N GLU A 34 4.26 1.17 -12.20
CA GLU A 34 4.16 2.56 -12.68
C GLU A 34 3.32 3.49 -11.77
N THR A 35 3.21 3.12 -10.50
CA THR A 35 2.46 3.86 -9.48
C THR A 35 3.45 4.54 -8.57
N GLY A 36 3.36 5.87 -8.52
CA GLY A 36 4.11 6.74 -7.62
C GLY A 36 3.68 6.67 -6.16
N HIS A 37 4.26 7.55 -5.37
CA HIS A 37 4.19 7.57 -3.91
C HIS A 37 2.76 7.81 -3.37
N CYS A 38 2.05 8.80 -3.90
CA CYS A 38 0.78 9.25 -3.33
C CYS A 38 -0.43 8.48 -3.87
N ILE A 39 -0.72 7.30 -3.32
CA ILE A 39 -1.93 6.53 -3.66
C ILE A 39 -3.13 7.09 -2.90
N ASP A 40 -3.70 8.17 -3.42
CA ASP A 40 -4.89 8.85 -2.90
C ASP A 40 -6.20 8.10 -3.20
N PRO A 41 -7.35 8.52 -2.64
CA PRO A 41 -8.65 7.95 -3.01
C PRO A 41 -8.94 8.03 -4.52
N PRO A 42 -9.86 7.20 -5.03
CA PRO A 42 -10.15 7.13 -6.46
C PRO A 42 -10.47 8.49 -7.08
N TYR A 43 -9.93 8.72 -8.27
CA TYR A 43 -10.12 9.94 -9.08
C TYR A 43 -9.47 11.22 -8.54
N PHE A 44 -8.67 11.11 -7.47
CA PHE A 44 -7.81 12.22 -7.06
C PHE A 44 -6.71 12.42 -8.11
N PRO A 45 -6.46 13.65 -8.58
CA PRO A 45 -5.47 13.89 -9.63
C PRO A 45 -4.07 13.47 -9.16
N PRO A 46 -3.35 12.58 -9.89
CA PRO A 46 -2.03 12.13 -9.48
C PRO A 46 -1.03 13.30 -9.41
N SER A 47 -0.47 13.55 -8.23
CA SER A 47 0.60 14.53 -8.06
C SER A 47 1.93 13.90 -8.44
N ARG A 48 2.53 14.35 -9.55
CA ARG A 48 3.83 13.84 -10.01
C ARG A 48 5.02 14.51 -9.33
N ALA A 49 4.84 15.76 -8.91
CA ALA A 49 5.85 16.53 -8.21
C ALA A 49 5.21 17.62 -7.36
N SER A 50 5.84 17.96 -6.24
CA SER A 50 5.50 19.16 -5.46
C SER A 50 6.73 19.70 -4.75
N VAL A 51 6.62 20.92 -4.21
CA VAL A 51 7.66 21.47 -3.35
C VAL A 51 7.53 20.84 -1.97
N HIS A 52 8.55 20.07 -1.57
CA HIS A 52 8.57 19.40 -0.28
C HIS A 52 8.63 20.44 0.84
N ALA A 53 7.59 20.49 1.68
CA ALA A 53 7.40 21.54 2.68
C ALA A 53 8.59 21.71 3.64
N VAL A 54 9.35 20.64 3.92
CA VAL A 54 10.53 20.69 4.80
C VAL A 54 11.81 21.08 4.06
N LEU A 55 11.98 20.63 2.82
CA LEU A 55 13.22 20.86 2.07
C LEU A 55 13.16 22.19 1.29
N GLY A 56 11.97 22.68 0.97
CA GLY A 56 11.76 23.82 0.07
C GLY A 56 12.09 23.51 -1.39
N GLU A 57 12.39 22.24 -1.71
CA GLU A 57 12.82 21.81 -3.04
C GLU A 57 11.72 21.01 -3.75
N ALA A 58 11.74 21.06 -5.08
CA ALA A 58 10.86 20.24 -5.90
C ALA A 58 11.27 18.77 -5.81
N ILE A 59 10.35 17.91 -5.40
CA ILE A 59 10.54 16.46 -5.37
C ILE A 59 9.56 15.79 -6.32
N PHE A 60 9.98 14.65 -6.88
CA PHE A 60 9.13 13.80 -7.69
C PHE A 60 8.56 12.66 -6.85
N TYR A 61 7.27 12.38 -7.05
CA TYR A 61 6.58 11.26 -6.43
C TYR A 61 6.50 10.05 -7.36
N GLY A 62 6.83 10.24 -8.65
CA GLY A 62 6.67 9.24 -9.70
C GLY A 62 5.22 8.98 -10.08
N GLY A 63 4.99 7.96 -10.89
CA GLY A 63 3.68 7.53 -11.35
C GLY A 63 3.35 7.97 -12.78
N GLU A 64 2.94 7.02 -13.60
CA GLU A 64 2.29 7.28 -14.90
C GLU A 64 0.80 7.57 -14.66
N PRO A 65 0.21 8.67 -15.20
CA PRO A 65 -1.13 9.09 -14.85
C PRO A 65 -2.20 8.01 -14.97
N LYS A 66 -2.20 7.22 -16.05
CA LYS A 66 -3.23 6.19 -16.27
C LYS A 66 -3.04 5.00 -15.33
N ALA A 67 -1.82 4.49 -15.20
CA ALA A 67 -1.49 3.39 -14.30
C ALA A 67 -1.77 3.78 -12.83
N HIS A 68 -1.37 4.99 -12.44
CA HIS A 68 -1.58 5.51 -11.10
C HIS A 68 -3.07 5.68 -10.77
N SER A 69 -3.85 6.25 -11.68
CA SER A 69 -5.31 6.38 -11.49
C SER A 69 -5.99 5.02 -11.33
N LYS A 70 -5.57 4.02 -12.12
CA LYS A 70 -6.08 2.65 -11.98
C LYS A 70 -5.68 2.04 -10.62
N ALA A 71 -4.44 2.26 -10.19
CA ALA A 71 -3.95 1.77 -8.91
C ALA A 71 -4.70 2.39 -7.72
N GLN A 72 -5.10 3.66 -7.78
CA GLN A 72 -5.93 4.30 -6.74
C GLN A 72 -7.30 3.61 -6.62
N VAL A 73 -7.97 3.33 -7.74
CA VAL A 73 -9.26 2.61 -7.77
C VAL A 73 -9.11 1.22 -7.19
N ASP A 74 -8.10 0.47 -7.66
CA ASP A 74 -7.86 -0.90 -7.22
C ASP A 74 -7.49 -0.95 -5.73
N ALA A 75 -6.59 -0.07 -5.27
CA ALA A 75 -6.16 0.00 -3.87
C ALA A 75 -7.33 0.32 -2.93
N TRP A 76 -8.21 1.25 -3.32
CA TRP A 76 -9.39 1.59 -2.53
C TRP A 76 -10.29 0.36 -2.30
N GLN A 77 -10.57 -0.39 -3.37
CA GLN A 77 -11.35 -1.62 -3.29
C GLN A 77 -10.67 -2.70 -2.42
N GLN A 78 -9.35 -2.82 -2.51
CA GLN A 78 -8.57 -3.78 -1.70
C GLN A 78 -8.62 -3.41 -0.22
N ILE A 79 -8.47 -2.14 0.13
CA ILE A 79 -8.56 -1.64 1.50
C ILE A 79 -9.94 -1.92 2.11
N GLN A 80 -11.02 -1.61 1.37
CA GLN A 80 -12.38 -1.89 1.83
C GLN A 80 -12.59 -3.40 2.03
N THR A 81 -12.14 -4.22 1.09
CA THR A 81 -12.25 -5.69 1.17
C THR A 81 -11.48 -6.23 2.38
N PHE A 82 -10.26 -5.74 2.60
CA PHE A 82 -9.43 -6.11 3.74
C PHE A 82 -10.11 -5.77 5.06
N PHE A 83 -10.62 -4.55 5.22
CA PHE A 83 -11.28 -4.13 6.45
C PHE A 83 -12.60 -4.87 6.68
N HIS A 84 -13.43 -5.06 5.66
CA HIS A 84 -14.65 -5.86 5.82
C HIS A 84 -14.35 -7.29 6.27
N LYS A 85 -13.31 -7.93 5.73
CA LYS A 85 -12.92 -9.28 6.14
C LYS A 85 -12.47 -9.36 7.61
N HIS A 86 -11.68 -8.40 8.08
CA HIS A 86 -11.03 -8.50 9.39
C HIS A 86 -11.76 -7.76 10.52
N LEU A 87 -12.63 -6.80 10.20
CA LEU A 87 -13.35 -5.97 11.19
C LEU A 87 -14.84 -6.32 11.32
N ASN A 88 -15.50 -6.91 10.31
CA ASN A 88 -16.95 -7.20 10.37
C ASN A 88 -17.31 -8.45 11.21
N GLY A 89 -16.49 -8.83 12.19
CA GLY A 89 -16.94 -9.61 13.35
C GLY A 89 -17.63 -10.94 13.07
N LYS A 90 -16.94 -11.90 12.46
CA LYS A 90 -17.19 -13.32 12.79
C LYS A 90 -15.95 -13.85 13.50
N LYS A 91 -15.95 -13.72 14.84
CA LYS A 91 -14.99 -14.43 15.68
C LYS A 91 -15.18 -15.93 15.39
N SER A 92 -14.24 -16.56 14.71
CA SER A 92 -14.16 -18.01 14.72
C SER A 92 -13.84 -18.42 16.15
N VAL A 93 -14.88 -18.87 16.87
CA VAL A 93 -14.72 -19.51 18.17
C VAL A 93 -13.86 -20.73 17.91
N LYS A 94 -12.57 -20.64 18.26
CA LYS A 94 -11.73 -21.83 18.35
C LYS A 94 -12.27 -22.61 19.55
N HIS A 95 -13.08 -23.64 19.30
CA HIS A 95 -13.37 -24.63 20.31
C HIS A 95 -12.06 -25.32 20.66
N SER A 96 -11.49 -24.96 21.81
CA SER A 96 -10.44 -25.74 22.45
C SER A 96 -11.03 -27.11 22.75
N LYS A 97 -10.50 -28.16 22.11
CA LYS A 97 -10.77 -29.54 22.52
C LYS A 97 -10.13 -29.74 23.89
N ILE A 98 -10.95 -30.05 24.89
CA ILE A 98 -10.53 -30.76 26.11
C ILE A 98 -10.25 -32.20 25.72
#